data_AF-A0AAV2H8D0-F1
#
_entry.id   AF-A0AAV2H8D0-F1
#
_cell.length_a   1.000
_cell.length_b   1.000
_cell.length_c   1.000
_cell.angle_alpha   90.00
_cell.angle_beta   90.00
_cell.angle_gamma   90.00
#
_symmetry.space_group_name_H-M   'P 1'
#
loop_
_entity.id
_entity.type
_entity.pdbx_description
1 polymer ?
#
loop_
_entity_poly.entity_id
_entity_poly.type
_entity_poly.pdbx_seq_one_letter_code
_entity_poly.pdbx_strand_id
1 'polypeptide(L)'
;MFVSATVVSAIQTLVCFGLACAILALILAILIIFLKKWMYILAAFMILSILSGVCTLVGVSLFHAHYSHLCPVSCSWVFALLGSFLVMSSAVVMGCAFKRGEIQFGDERIRLQMNFVVFSCVC
;
A
#
# COMPACT_ATOMS: atom_id res chain seq x y z
N MET A 1 0.50 -18.92 -27.82
CA MET A 1 1.73 -18.74 -27.03
C MET A 1 2.24 -17.29 -26.98
N PHE A 2 2.12 -16.47 -28.04
CA PHE A 2 2.58 -15.07 -28.02
C PHE A 2 1.78 -14.14 -27.06
N VAL A 3 0.45 -14.35 -26.96
CA VAL A 3 -0.44 -13.59 -26.04
C VAL A 3 -0.10 -13.84 -24.57
N SER A 4 0.35 -15.05 -24.22
CA SER A 4 0.71 -15.39 -22.84
C SER A 4 1.97 -14.63 -22.38
N ALA A 5 2.92 -14.39 -23.29
CA ALA A 5 4.15 -13.66 -22.96
C ALA A 5 3.90 -12.16 -22.68
N THR A 6 2.98 -11.52 -23.41
CA THR A 6 2.65 -10.10 -23.21
C THR A 6 1.86 -9.86 -21.92
N VAL A 7 1.01 -10.82 -21.51
CA VAL A 7 0.27 -10.74 -20.24
C VAL A 7 1.21 -10.89 -19.04
N VAL A 8 2.18 -11.82 -19.11
CA VAL A 8 3.15 -12.02 -18.01
C VAL A 8 4.04 -10.79 -17.84
N SER A 9 4.52 -10.19 -18.93
CA SER A 9 5.33 -8.97 -18.84
C SER A 9 4.52 -7.80 -18.28
N ALA A 10 3.25 -7.66 -18.66
CA ALA A 10 2.35 -6.64 -18.10
C ALA A 10 2.07 -6.84 -16.60
N ILE A 11 1.88 -8.09 -16.15
CA ILE A 11 1.70 -8.39 -14.73
C ILE A 11 2.97 -8.05 -13.95
N GLN A 12 4.14 -8.43 -14.48
CA GLN A 12 5.42 -8.14 -13.83
C GLN A 12 5.66 -6.63 -13.71
N THR A 13 5.37 -5.85 -14.75
CA THR A 13 5.52 -4.39 -14.70
C THR A 13 4.56 -3.75 -13.69
N LEU A 14 3.30 -4.21 -13.61
CA LEU A 14 2.33 -3.75 -12.61
C LEU A 14 2.78 -4.03 -11.18
N VAL A 15 3.27 -5.25 -10.92
CA VAL A 15 3.77 -5.63 -9.58
C VAL A 15 5.02 -4.83 -9.22
N CYS A 16 5.99 -4.69 -10.14
CA CYS A 16 7.18 -3.88 -9.91
C CYS A 16 6.84 -2.40 -9.67
N PHE A 17 5.89 -1.84 -10.43
CA PHE A 17 5.43 -0.48 -10.23
C PHE A 17 4.74 -0.32 -8.86
N GLY A 18 3.88 -1.27 -8.48
CA GLY A 18 3.27 -1.30 -7.15
C GLY A 18 4.30 -1.33 -6.02
N LEU A 19 5.36 -2.13 -6.16
CA LEU A 19 6.47 -2.18 -5.21
C LEU A 19 7.23 -0.85 -5.13
N ALA A 20 7.52 -0.22 -6.27
CA ALA A 20 8.17 1.09 -6.30
C ALA A 20 7.33 2.16 -5.59
N CYS A 21 6.01 2.17 -5.80
CA CYS A 21 5.09 3.06 -5.09
C CYS A 21 5.07 2.79 -3.58
N ALA A 22 5.12 1.53 -3.13
CA ALA A 22 5.19 1.19 -1.71
C ALA A 22 6.48 1.70 -1.06
N ILE A 23 7.62 1.54 -1.74
CA ILE A 23 8.92 2.03 -1.26
C ILE A 23 8.92 3.55 -1.16
N LEU A 24 8.39 4.25 -2.17
CA LEU A 24 8.24 5.70 -2.13
C LEU A 24 7.32 6.15 -0.99
N ALA A 25 6.20 5.46 -0.78
CA ALA A 25 5.31 5.72 0.35
C ALA A 25 6.04 5.55 1.70
N LEU A 26 6.82 4.48 1.88
CA LEU A 26 7.63 4.28 3.09
C LEU A 26 8.63 5.42 3.31
N ILE A 27 9.31 5.87 2.25
CA ILE A 27 10.24 7.01 2.32
C ILE A 27 9.49 8.28 2.75
N LEU A 28 8.32 8.55 2.18
CA LEU A 28 7.49 9.69 2.58
C LEU A 28 7.03 9.58 4.03
N ALA A 29 6.64 8.39 4.49
CA ALA A 29 6.22 8.16 5.88
C ALA A 29 7.34 8.50 6.87
N ILE A 30 8.58 8.16 6.54
CA ILE A 30 9.77 8.54 7.34
C ILE A 30 9.98 10.05 7.29
N LEU A 31 9.89 10.66 6.11
CA LEU A 31 10.07 12.11 5.93
C LEU A 31 9.05 12.97 6.68
N ILE A 32 7.82 12.48 6.88
CA ILE A 32 6.78 13.15 7.68
C ILE A 32 7.27 13.44 9.10
N ILE A 33 8.12 12.59 9.68
CA ILE A 33 8.65 12.74 11.04
C ILE A 33 9.58 13.97 11.13
N PHE A 34 10.27 14.31 10.03
CA PHE A 34 11.31 15.34 10.03
C PHE A 34 10.85 16.68 9.46
N LEU A 35 9.79 16.70 8.64
CA LEU A 35 9.40 17.88 7.87
C LEU A 35 8.24 18.65 8.49
N LYS A 36 8.44 19.96 8.70
CA LYS A 36 7.40 20.90 9.15
C LYS A 36 6.21 21.04 8.18
N LYS A 37 6.35 20.63 6.91
CA LYS A 37 5.29 20.66 5.88
C LYS A 37 4.65 19.28 5.66
N TRP A 38 4.18 18.67 6.74
CA TRP A 38 3.68 17.29 6.80
C TRP A 38 2.37 17.06 6.01
N MET A 39 1.51 18.06 5.84
CA MET A 39 0.20 17.89 5.16
C MET A 39 0.31 17.42 3.70
N TYR A 40 1.17 18.05 2.89
CA TYR A 40 1.33 17.69 1.47
C TYR A 40 1.96 16.30 1.31
N ILE A 41 2.87 15.96 2.22
CA ILE A 41 3.57 14.67 2.23
C ILE A 41 2.62 13.55 2.64
N LEU A 42 1.75 13.82 3.61
CA LEU A 42 0.70 12.90 4.04
C LEU A 42 -0.28 12.60 2.90
N ALA A 43 -0.69 13.62 2.14
CA ALA A 43 -1.54 13.44 0.96
C ALA A 43 -0.85 12.58 -0.11
N ALA A 44 0.43 12.87 -0.41
CA ALA A 44 1.21 12.08 -1.36
C ALA A 44 1.40 10.62 -0.89
N PHE A 45 1.64 10.40 0.41
CA PHE A 45 1.72 9.09 1.02
C PHE A 45 0.43 8.28 0.83
N MET A 46 -0.73 8.89 1.07
CA MET A 46 -2.03 8.23 0.90
C MET A 46 -2.25 7.81 -0.57
N ILE A 47 -1.98 8.71 -1.52
CA ILE A 47 -2.16 8.43 -2.96
C ILE A 47 -1.23 7.30 -3.39
N LEU A 48 0.06 7.35 -3.02
CA LEU A 48 1.03 6.30 -3.39
C LEU A 48 0.70 4.95 -2.77
N SER A 49 0.20 4.93 -1.53
CA SER A 49 -0.22 3.69 -0.85
C SER A 49 -1.44 3.07 -1.54
N ILE A 50 -2.45 3.87 -1.88
CA ILE A 50 -3.63 3.40 -2.62
C ILE A 50 -3.22 2.89 -4.01
N LEU A 51 -2.39 3.66 -4.72
CA LEU A 51 -1.91 3.28 -6.05
C LEU A 51 -1.12 1.95 -6.01
N SER A 52 -0.24 1.80 -5.02
CA SER A 52 0.51 0.56 -4.79
C SER A 52 -0.42 -0.63 -4.56
N GLY A 53 -1.39 -0.50 -3.66
CA GLY A 53 -2.37 -1.54 -3.35
C GLY A 53 -3.24 -1.92 -4.55
N VAL A 54 -3.73 -0.94 -5.31
CA VAL A 54 -4.53 -1.17 -6.51
C VAL A 54 -3.71 -1.86 -7.61
N CYS A 55 -2.48 -1.40 -7.88
CA CYS A 55 -1.62 -2.01 -8.90
C CYS A 55 -1.28 -3.47 -8.56
N THR A 56 -0.96 -3.76 -7.31
CA THR A 56 -0.70 -5.14 -6.86
C THR A 56 -1.95 -5.99 -6.92
N LEU A 57 -3.10 -5.49 -6.43
CA LEU A 57 -4.37 -6.22 -6.46
C LEU A 57 -4.82 -6.54 -7.89
N VAL A 58 -4.69 -5.58 -8.82
CA VAL A 58 -5.00 -5.79 -10.24
C VAL A 58 -4.06 -6.80 -10.88
N GLY A 59 -2.74 -6.67 -10.68
CA GLY A 59 -1.77 -7.62 -11.22
C GLY A 59 -1.98 -9.05 -10.73
N VAL A 60 -2.25 -9.20 -9.42
CA VAL A 60 -2.51 -10.49 -8.77
C VAL A 60 -3.85 -11.09 -9.20
N SER A 61 -4.88 -10.27 -9.40
CA SER A 61 -6.19 -10.71 -9.90
C SER A 61 -6.14 -11.14 -11.36
N LEU A 62 -5.45 -10.40 -12.22
CA LEU A 62 -5.23 -10.76 -13.63
C LEU A 62 -4.43 -12.06 -13.75
N PHE A 63 -3.40 -12.23 -12.92
CA PHE A 63 -2.64 -13.47 -12.86
C PHE A 63 -3.56 -14.65 -12.49
N HIS A 64 -4.39 -14.49 -11.45
CA HIS A 64 -5.33 -15.54 -11.04
C HIS A 64 -6.35 -15.87 -12.12
N ALA A 65 -6.95 -14.86 -12.77
CA ALA A 65 -7.92 -15.08 -13.84
C ALA A 65 -7.35 -15.89 -15.00
N HIS A 66 -6.07 -15.69 -15.34
CA HIS A 66 -5.42 -16.41 -16.44
C HIS A 66 -4.85 -17.78 -16.06
N TYR A 67 -4.37 -17.95 -14.81
CA TYR A 67 -3.63 -19.15 -14.41
C TYR A 67 -4.36 -20.06 -13.42
N SER A 68 -5.54 -19.68 -12.91
CA SER A 68 -6.33 -20.48 -11.96
C SER A 68 -6.69 -21.88 -12.48
N HIS A 69 -6.86 -22.03 -13.80
CA HIS A 69 -7.14 -23.33 -14.42
C HIS A 69 -5.90 -24.22 -14.58
N LEU A 70 -4.69 -23.66 -14.48
CA LEU A 70 -3.42 -24.34 -14.78
C LEU A 70 -2.62 -24.68 -13.54
N CYS A 71 -2.72 -23.85 -12.48
CA CYS A 71 -1.95 -24.02 -11.26
C CYS A 71 -2.84 -23.82 -10.02
N PRO A 72 -2.68 -24.66 -8.98
CA PRO A 72 -3.34 -24.43 -7.69
C PRO A 72 -2.88 -23.09 -7.07
N VAL A 73 -3.76 -22.48 -6.28
CA VAL A 73 -3.49 -21.20 -5.61
C VAL A 73 -2.24 -21.33 -4.74
N SER A 74 -1.22 -20.52 -5.01
CA SER A 74 0.01 -20.48 -4.23
C SER A 74 -0.14 -19.59 -3.00
N CYS A 75 0.57 -19.91 -1.91
CA CYS A 75 0.59 -19.06 -0.71
C CYS A 75 1.05 -17.63 -1.02
N SER A 76 1.98 -17.46 -1.97
CA SER A 76 2.47 -16.14 -2.41
C SER A 76 1.36 -15.23 -2.94
N TRP A 77 0.33 -15.79 -3.58
CA TRP A 77 -0.83 -15.04 -4.07
C TRP A 77 -1.68 -14.51 -2.90
N VAL A 78 -1.93 -15.35 -1.90
CA VAL A 78 -2.69 -14.96 -0.70
C VAL A 78 -1.96 -13.87 0.07
N PHE A 79 -0.64 -14.00 0.25
CA PHE A 79 0.18 -12.97 0.89
C PHE A 79 0.18 -11.65 0.11
N ALA A 80 0.22 -11.70 -1.22
CA ALA A 80 0.16 -10.50 -2.05
C ALA A 80 -1.18 -9.78 -1.87
N LEU A 81 -2.31 -10.51 -1.86
CA LEU A 81 -3.62 -9.93 -1.58
C LEU A 81 -3.69 -9.31 -0.18
N LEU A 82 -3.31 -10.07 0.85
CA LEU A 82 -3.31 -9.58 2.23
C LEU A 82 -2.46 -8.31 2.36
N GLY A 83 -1.27 -8.30 1.76
CA GLY A 83 -0.40 -7.13 1.71
C GLY A 83 -1.07 -5.92 1.06
N SER A 84 -1.71 -6.10 -0.11
CA SER A 84 -2.44 -5.02 -0.78
C SER A 84 -3.57 -4.45 0.10
N PHE A 85 -4.35 -5.32 0.76
CA PHE A 85 -5.42 -4.89 1.66
C PHE A 85 -4.90 -4.11 2.86
N LEU A 86 -3.82 -4.58 3.49
CA LEU A 86 -3.19 -3.90 4.62
C LEU A 86 -2.64 -2.52 4.24
N VAL A 87 -2.00 -2.40 3.07
CA VAL A 87 -1.50 -1.11 2.58
C VAL A 87 -2.67 -0.15 2.33
N MET A 88 -3.73 -0.61 1.66
CA MET A 88 -4.91 0.22 1.41
C MET A 88 -5.63 0.64 2.70
N SER A 89 -5.82 -0.28 3.65
CA SER A 89 -6.49 0.01 4.92
C SER A 89 -5.70 1.04 5.73
N SER A 90 -4.37 0.93 5.77
CA SER A 90 -3.52 1.90 6.47
C SER A 90 -3.67 3.32 5.92
N ALA A 91 -3.78 3.47 4.60
CA ALA A 91 -4.00 4.77 3.96
C ALA A 91 -5.38 5.36 4.29
N VAL A 92 -6.43 4.53 4.29
CA VAL A 92 -7.79 4.94 4.65
C VAL A 92 -7.87 5.37 6.10
N VAL A 93 -7.31 4.59 7.03
CA VAL A 93 -7.28 4.92 8.46
C VAL A 93 -6.57 6.26 8.69
N MET A 94 -5.42 6.46 8.04
CA MET A 94 -4.68 7.71 8.13
C MET A 94 -5.49 8.90 7.61
N GLY A 95 -6.18 8.75 6.47
CA GLY A 95 -7.05 9.78 5.90
C GLY A 95 -8.27 10.09 6.77
N CYS A 96 -8.87 9.07 7.39
CA CYS A 96 -9.97 9.24 8.33
C CYS A 96 -9.54 9.99 9.60
N ALA A 97 -8.40 9.63 10.19
CA ALA A 97 -7.85 10.30 11.36
C ALA A 97 -7.48 11.77 11.06
N PHE A 98 -6.95 12.04 9.87
CA PHE A 98 -6.70 13.40 9.39
C PHE A 98 -7.99 14.23 9.29
N LYS A 99 -9.06 13.68 8.68
CA LYS A 99 -10.35 14.38 8.52
C LYS A 99 -11.01 14.71 9.86
N ARG A 100 -10.83 13.86 10.88
CA ARG A 100 -11.38 14.08 12.23
C ARG A 100 -10.65 15.17 13.02
N GLY A 101 -9.51 15.66 12.52
CA GLY A 101 -8.71 16.65 13.24
C GLY A 101 -8.07 16.10 14.52
N GLU A 102 -8.11 14.78 14.76
CA GLU A 102 -7.44 14.12 15.89
C GLU A 102 -5.91 14.24 15.80
N ILE A 103 -5.41 14.56 14.61
CA ILE A 103 -3.99 14.74 14.32
C ILE A 103 -3.71 16.23 14.09
N GLN A 104 -3.36 16.98 15.16
CA GLN A 104 -2.79 18.32 15.08
C GLN A 104 -1.32 18.28 15.52
N PHE A 105 -0.36 18.36 14.59
CA PHE A 105 1.05 18.57 14.93
C PHE A 105 1.33 20.07 15.08
N GLY A 106 1.18 20.58 16.30
CA GLY A 106 1.62 21.90 16.74
C GLY A 106 2.24 21.80 18.13
N ASP A 107 3.58 21.70 18.18
CA ASP A 107 4.54 21.72 19.31
C ASP A 107 4.27 21.00 20.65
N GLU A 108 3.09 20.41 20.90
CA GLU A 108 2.85 19.65 22.14
C GLU A 108 2.18 18.30 21.90
N ARG A 109 2.89 17.24 22.32
CA ARG A 109 2.45 15.86 22.53
C ARG A 109 2.12 15.02 21.29
N ILE A 110 3.16 14.69 20.55
CA ILE A 110 3.13 13.53 19.66
C ILE A 110 4.15 12.51 20.16
N ARG A 111 3.82 11.94 21.33
CA ARG A 111 4.08 10.52 21.56
C ARG A 111 2.94 9.78 20.86
N LEU A 112 2.95 9.75 19.53
CA LEU A 112 2.21 8.72 18.81
C LEU A 112 2.77 7.40 19.33
N GLN A 113 1.95 6.66 20.08
CA GLN A 113 2.17 5.24 20.30
C GLN A 113 2.31 4.58 18.93
N MET A 114 3.54 4.49 18.42
CA MET A 114 3.88 3.68 17.26
C MET A 114 3.46 2.21 17.47
N ASN A 115 3.23 1.81 18.72
CA ASN A 115 2.66 0.51 19.05
C ASN A 115 1.17 0.37 18.68
N PHE A 116 0.31 1.40 18.77
CA PHE A 116 -1.14 1.15 18.70
C PHE A 116 -1.68 0.96 17.28
N VAL A 117 -1.14 1.69 16.30
CA VAL A 117 -1.56 1.53 14.88
C VAL A 117 -0.96 0.27 14.25
N VAL A 118 0.26 -0.10 14.63
CA VAL A 118 0.86 -1.38 14.19
C VAL A 118 0.11 -2.56 14.82
N PHE A 119 -0.33 -2.45 16.08
CA PHE A 119 -1.05 -3.54 16.77
C PHE A 119 -2.51 -3.69 16.32
N SER A 120 -3.17 -2.63 15.84
CA SER A 120 -4.56 -2.71 15.36
C SER A 120 -4.71 -3.25 13.93
N CYS A 121 -3.64 -3.34 13.14
CA CYS A 121 -3.67 -3.84 11.75
C CYS A 121 -3.06 -5.25 11.57
N VAL A 122 -2.57 -5.87 12.64
CA VAL A 122 -1.94 -7.22 12.62
C VAL A 122 -2.79 -8.27 13.33
N CYS A 123 -4.05 -7.97 13.64
CA CYS A 123 -5.03 -8.94 14.14
C CYS A 123 -6.26 -8.96 13.24
#